data_AF-A0A645IMI1-F1
#
_entry.id   AF-A0A645IMI1-F1
#
_cell.length_a   1.000
_cell.length_b   1.000
_cell.length_c   1.000
_cell.angle_alpha   90.00
_cell.angle_beta   90.00
_cell.angle_gamma   90.00
#
_symmetry.space_group_name_H-M   'P 1'
#
loop_
_entity.id
_entity.type
_entity.pdbx_description
1 polymer ?
#
loop_
_entity_poly.entity_id
_entity_poly.type
_entity_poly.pdbx_seq_one_letter_code
_entity_poly.pdbx_strand_id
1 'polypeptide(L)'
;MVHQSQNKFIEPIIGIPPMIDIKNIRDDWAAFTDFEAVCRQLEQYKEWIIKFSSTFNVKFINFDMKNKNIDKVEELYIDGLHLNEKGQAIMAEIFCSEMQDK
;
A
#
# COMPACT_ATOMS: atom_id res chain seq x y z
N MET A 1 13.56 9.27 -2.39
CA MET A 1 13.37 10.43 -1.49
C MET A 1 13.82 10.18 -0.07
N VAL A 2 13.86 8.93 0.42
CA VAL A 2 14.28 8.60 1.80
C VAL A 2 15.58 9.28 2.23
N HIS A 3 16.68 9.09 1.49
CA HIS A 3 17.96 9.68 1.84
C HIS A 3 17.94 11.22 1.77
N GLN A 4 17.18 11.80 0.84
CA GLN A 4 16.99 13.24 0.78
C GLN A 4 16.24 13.77 2.01
N SER A 5 15.18 13.09 2.46
CA SER A 5 14.43 13.44 3.67
C SER A 5 15.29 13.35 4.92
N GLN A 6 16.04 12.26 5.09
CA GLN A 6 16.96 12.06 6.22
C GLN A 6 18.04 13.15 6.26
N ASN A 7 18.62 13.53 5.11
CA ASN A 7 19.60 14.61 5.01
C ASN A 7 18.99 16.01 5.35
N LYS A 8 17.66 16.11 5.41
CA LYS A 8 16.93 17.30 5.86
C LYS A 8 16.31 17.13 7.24
N PHE A 9 16.72 16.10 7.99
CA PHE A 9 16.20 15.78 9.32
C PHE A 9 14.67 15.52 9.34
N ILE A 10 14.11 15.09 8.20
CA ILE A 10 12.74 14.61 8.10
C ILE A 10 12.78 13.09 8.23
N GLU A 11 12.09 12.53 9.22
CA GLU A 11 11.97 11.08 9.38
C GLU A 11 11.01 10.51 8.33
N PRO A 12 11.48 9.73 7.34
CA PRO A 12 10.61 9.13 6.36
C PRO A 12 10.00 7.84 6.91
N ILE A 13 8.72 7.64 6.60
CA ILE A 13 8.01 6.36 6.77
C ILE A 13 7.56 5.90 5.40
N ILE A 14 7.86 4.67 5.01
CA ILE A 14 7.46 4.11 3.72
C ILE A 14 6.17 3.29 3.90
N GLY A 15 5.12 3.63 3.16
CA GLY A 15 3.93 2.79 3.06
C GLY A 15 4.16 1.66 2.06
N ILE A 16 3.93 0.41 2.49
CA ILE A 16 3.75 -0.71 1.56
C ILE A 16 2.31 -0.62 1.04
N PRO A 17 2.10 -0.55 -0.29
CA PRO A 17 0.79 -0.29 -0.87
C PRO A 17 -0.21 -1.42 -0.59
N PRO A 18 -1.52 -1.13 -0.51
CA PRO A 18 -2.55 -2.15 -0.49
C PRO A 18 -2.58 -2.92 -1.82
N MET A 19 -3.31 -4.04 -1.82
CA MET A 19 -3.52 -4.83 -3.04
C MET A 19 -4.42 -4.13 -4.05
N ILE A 20 -4.23 -4.47 -5.32
CA ILE A 20 -5.14 -4.07 -6.39
C ILE A 20 -6.38 -4.96 -6.35
N ASP A 21 -7.56 -4.37 -6.44
CA ASP A 21 -8.80 -5.10 -6.66
C ASP A 21 -9.04 -5.27 -8.16
N ILE A 22 -8.49 -6.35 -8.71
CA ILE A 22 -8.52 -6.68 -10.14
C ILE A 22 -9.96 -6.71 -10.68
N LYS A 23 -10.94 -7.15 -9.88
CA LYS A 23 -12.33 -7.32 -10.33
C LYS A 23 -13.04 -5.99 -10.60
N ASN A 24 -12.62 -4.93 -9.92
CA ASN A 24 -13.22 -3.60 -10.04
C ASN A 24 -12.31 -2.62 -10.78
N ILE A 25 -11.27 -3.11 -11.45
CA ILE A 25 -10.46 -2.26 -12.33
C ILE A 25 -11.33 -1.66 -13.42
N ARG A 26 -11.21 -0.35 -13.61
CA ARG A 26 -11.87 0.38 -14.69
C ARG A 26 -11.51 -0.21 -16.05
N ASP A 27 -12.50 -0.44 -16.92
CA ASP A 27 -12.33 -1.15 -18.20
C ASP A 27 -11.28 -0.53 -19.13
N ASP A 28 -11.21 0.80 -19.16
CA ASP A 28 -10.21 1.50 -19.97
C ASP A 28 -8.78 1.24 -19.46
N TRP A 29 -8.57 1.08 -18.16
CA TRP A 29 -7.29 0.67 -17.58
C TRP A 29 -6.99 -0.80 -17.86
N ALA A 30 -7.98 -1.67 -17.70
CA ALA A 30 -7.85 -3.10 -18.00
C ALA A 30 -7.39 -3.35 -19.45
N ALA A 31 -7.73 -2.46 -20.38
CA ALA A 31 -7.28 -2.54 -21.77
C ALA A 31 -5.79 -2.23 -21.98
N PHE A 32 -5.13 -1.50 -21.07
CA PHE A 32 -3.73 -1.09 -21.24
C PHE A 32 -2.72 -2.13 -20.73
N THR A 33 -3.10 -3.03 -19.83
CA THR A 33 -2.16 -3.98 -19.22
C THR A 33 -2.84 -5.20 -18.61
N ASP A 34 -2.06 -6.26 -18.41
CA ASP A 34 -2.47 -7.45 -17.66
C ASP A 34 -2.33 -7.19 -16.14
N PHE A 35 -3.44 -6.93 -15.46
CA PHE A 35 -3.44 -6.65 -14.03
C PHE A 35 -3.06 -7.85 -13.15
N GLU A 36 -3.19 -9.09 -13.62
CA GLU A 36 -2.65 -10.26 -12.92
C GLU A 36 -1.11 -10.22 -12.92
N ALA A 37 -0.51 -9.85 -14.06
CA ALA A 37 0.93 -9.64 -14.13
C ALA A 37 1.40 -8.44 -13.29
N VAL A 38 0.62 -7.36 -13.25
CA VAL A 38 0.89 -6.20 -12.39
C VAL A 38 0.87 -6.61 -10.92
N CYS A 39 -0.13 -7.39 -10.47
CA CYS A 39 -0.20 -7.86 -9.08
C CYS A 39 1.02 -8.73 -8.69
N ARG A 40 1.50 -9.59 -9.60
CA ARG A 40 2.74 -10.37 -9.34
C ARG A 40 3.97 -9.47 -9.19
N GLN A 41 4.07 -8.42 -10.02
CA GLN A 41 5.15 -7.43 -9.89
C GLN A 41 5.00 -6.59 -8.61
N LEU A 42 3.78 -6.26 -8.22
CA LEU A 42 3.49 -5.53 -6.99
C LEU A 42 3.97 -6.31 -5.77
N GLU A 43 3.75 -7.63 -5.70
CA GLU A 43 4.27 -8.45 -4.59
C GLU A 43 5.80 -8.41 -4.52
N GLN A 44 6.49 -8.54 -5.65
CA GLN A 44 7.96 -8.39 -5.69
C GLN A 44 8.40 -6.98 -5.24
N TYR A 45 7.63 -5.96 -5.60
CA TYR A 45 7.89 -4.59 -5.17
C TYR A 45 7.69 -4.39 -3.66
N LYS A 46 6.68 -5.03 -3.06
CA LYS A 46 6.47 -5.02 -1.61
C LYS A 46 7.64 -5.67 -0.88
N GLU A 47 8.11 -6.84 -1.35
CA GLU A 47 9.31 -7.49 -0.81
C GLU A 47 10.55 -6.60 -0.92
N TRP A 48 10.70 -5.92 -2.06
CA TRP A 48 11.78 -4.96 -2.26
C TRP A 48 11.70 -3.79 -1.27
N ILE A 49 10.51 -3.22 -1.03
CA ILE A 49 10.31 -2.14 -0.03
C ILE A 49 10.75 -2.62 1.36
N ILE A 50 10.35 -3.82 1.77
CA ILE A 50 10.74 -4.39 3.07
C ILE A 50 12.26 -4.51 3.13
N LYS A 51 12.88 -5.12 2.12
CA LYS A 51 14.34 -5.29 2.07
C LYS A 51 15.08 -3.97 2.10
N PHE A 52 14.64 -3.00 1.30
CA PHE A 52 15.20 -1.65 1.28
C PHE A 52 15.09 -1.02 2.68
N SER A 53 13.90 -1.06 3.27
CA SER A 53 13.63 -0.42 4.57
C SER A 53 14.46 -1.04 5.69
N SER A 54 14.56 -2.36 5.74
CA SER A 54 15.41 -3.06 6.71
C SER A 54 16.90 -2.77 6.50
N THR A 55 17.37 -2.70 5.25
CA THR A 55 18.78 -2.43 4.92
C THR A 55 19.22 -1.04 5.38
N PHE A 56 18.34 -0.04 5.22
CA PHE A 56 18.64 1.36 5.53
C PHE A 56 18.06 1.84 6.86
N ASN A 57 17.54 0.92 7.69
CA ASN A 57 16.89 1.21 8.97
C ASN A 57 15.80 2.30 8.86
N VAL A 58 14.93 2.16 7.85
CA VAL A 58 13.80 3.06 7.59
C VAL A 58 12.52 2.41 8.11
N LYS A 59 11.68 3.18 8.80
CA LYS A 59 10.37 2.71 9.24
C LYS A 59 9.47 2.47 8.02
N PHE A 60 8.70 1.39 8.06
CA PHE A 60 7.68 1.12 7.06
C PHE A 60 6.39 0.65 7.73
N ILE A 61 5.27 0.84 7.05
CA ILE A 61 3.93 0.42 7.49
C ILE A 61 3.30 -0.39 6.37
N ASN A 62 2.73 -1.55 6.70
CA ASN A 62 2.02 -2.37 5.73
C ASN A 62 0.53 -1.99 5.67
N PHE A 63 0.10 -1.41 4.54
CA PHE A 63 -1.30 -1.05 4.34
C PHE A 63 -2.14 -2.15 3.68
N ASP A 64 -1.63 -3.37 3.59
CA ASP A 64 -2.45 -4.50 3.12
C ASP A 64 -3.57 -4.81 4.12
N MET A 65 -4.80 -4.52 3.70
CA MET A 65 -6.00 -4.61 4.53
C MET A 65 -6.56 -6.03 4.65
N LYS A 66 -5.96 -7.02 3.98
CA LYS A 66 -6.38 -8.43 4.05
C LYS A 66 -6.41 -8.97 5.49
N ASN A 67 -5.56 -8.45 6.36
CA ASN A 67 -5.46 -8.89 7.75
C ASN A 67 -6.56 -8.33 8.68
N LYS A 68 -7.45 -7.45 8.19
CA LYS A 68 -8.48 -6.79 9.02
C LYS A 68 -9.84 -7.51 9.02
N ASN A 69 -9.94 -8.77 8.58
CA ASN A 69 -11.21 -9.50 8.45
C ASN A 69 -12.29 -8.68 7.72
N ILE A 70 -11.92 -8.03 6.62
CA ILE A 70 -12.86 -7.24 5.84
C ILE A 70 -13.58 -8.19 4.88
N ASP A 71 -14.88 -8.38 5.11
CA ASP A 71 -15.70 -9.34 4.36
C ASP A 71 -15.70 -9.10 2.84
N LYS A 72 -15.48 -7.86 2.40
CA LYS A 72 -15.44 -7.47 0.98
C LYS A 72 -14.41 -6.37 0.73
N VAL A 73 -13.21 -6.78 0.34
CA VAL A 73 -12.12 -5.87 -0.09
C VAL A 73 -12.57 -4.98 -1.26
N GLU A 74 -13.46 -5.49 -2.10
CA GLU A 74 -14.06 -4.81 -3.26
C GLU A 74 -14.77 -3.49 -2.89
N GLU A 75 -15.36 -3.41 -1.69
CA GLU A 75 -16.06 -2.22 -1.22
C GLU A 75 -15.13 -1.11 -0.72
N LEU A 76 -13.81 -1.29 -0.81
CA LEU A 76 -12.83 -0.31 -0.34
C LEU A 76 -12.26 0.55 -1.47
N TYR A 77 -12.61 0.26 -2.72
CA TYR A 77 -12.06 0.92 -3.90
C TYR A 77 -13.09 1.76 -4.64
N ILE A 78 -12.62 2.75 -5.40
CA ILE A 78 -13.41 3.53 -6.35
C ILE A 78 -13.37 2.86 -7.73
N ASP A 79 -12.20 2.37 -8.12
CA ASP A 79 -11.88 1.95 -9.50
C ASP A 79 -10.89 0.76 -9.56
N GLY A 80 -10.80 0.00 -8.46
CA GLY A 80 -9.87 -1.12 -8.31
C GLY A 80 -8.43 -0.75 -7.94
N LEU A 81 -8.03 0.52 -8.06
CA LEU A 81 -6.70 1.02 -7.63
C LEU A 81 -6.79 2.03 -6.49
N HIS A 82 -7.68 3.01 -6.60
CA HIS A 82 -7.82 4.07 -5.62
C HIS A 82 -8.81 3.65 -4.54
N LEU A 83 -8.40 3.84 -3.28
CA LEU A 83 -9.28 3.63 -2.14
C LEU A 83 -10.38 4.69 -2.10
N ASN A 84 -11.59 4.26 -1.75
CA ASN A 84 -12.70 5.15 -1.43
C ASN A 84 -12.60 5.65 0.03
N GLU A 85 -13.58 6.43 0.49
CA GLU A 85 -13.60 6.98 1.85
C GLU A 85 -13.39 5.90 2.95
N LYS A 86 -14.08 4.76 2.82
CA LYS A 86 -13.95 3.64 3.77
C LYS A 86 -12.55 3.02 3.74
N GLY A 87 -12.01 2.79 2.54
CA GLY A 87 -10.63 2.29 2.38
C GLY A 87 -9.59 3.25 2.96
N GLN A 88 -9.74 4.56 2.72
CA GLN A 88 -8.86 5.59 3.27
C GLN A 88 -8.94 5.66 4.80
N ALA A 89 -10.14 5.54 5.38
CA ALA A 89 -10.32 5.50 6.83
C ALA A 89 -9.57 4.32 7.46
N ILE A 90 -9.66 3.12 6.87
CA ILE A 90 -8.94 1.93 7.33
C ILE A 90 -7.41 2.11 7.20
N MET A 91 -6.94 2.70 6.10
CA MET A 91 -5.52 3.02 5.94
C MET A 91 -5.02 3.97 7.03
N ALA A 92 -5.81 5.00 7.36
CA ALA A 92 -5.50 5.93 8.44
C ALA A 92 -5.50 5.24 9.82
N GLU A 93 -6.45 4.34 10.08
CA GLU A 93 -6.47 3.54 11.31
C GLU A 93 -5.22 2.66 11.44
N ILE A 94 -4.81 1.97 10.37
CA ILE A 94 -3.57 1.17 10.35
C ILE A 94 -2.37 2.06 10.69
N PHE A 95 -2.26 3.23 10.05
CA PHE A 95 -1.18 4.17 10.34
C PHE A 95 -1.17 4.59 11.81
N CYS A 96 -2.32 5.01 12.35
CA CYS A 96 -2.44 5.44 13.74
C CYS A 96 -2.08 4.31 14.72
N SER A 97 -2.52 3.07 14.48
CA SER A 97 -2.16 1.93 15.33
C SER A 97 -0.65 1.66 15.33
N GLU A 98 -0.01 1.61 14.16
CA GLU A 98 1.44 1.34 14.04
C GLU A 98 2.31 2.46 14.61
N MET A 99 1.76 3.68 14.72
CA MET A 99 2.44 4.84 15.30
C MET A 99 2.23 4.99 16.81
N GLN A 100 1.21 4.34 17.41
CA GLN A 100 0.92 4.42 18.84
C GLN A 100 1.83 3.51 19.69
N ASP A 101 2.46 2.49 19.09
CA ASP A 101 3.35 1.53 19.78
C ASP A 101 4.83 2.00 19.86
N LYS A 102 5.12 3.31 19.80
CA LYS A 102 6.49 3.88 19.88
C LYS A 102 6.61 5.08 20.79
#